data_AF-A0A8T5TCL1-F1
#
_entry.id   AF-A0A8T5TCL1-F1
#
_cell.length_a   1.000
_cell.length_b   1.000
_cell.length_c   1.000
_cell.angle_alpha   90.00
_cell.angle_beta   90.00
_cell.angle_gamma   90.00
#
_symmetry.space_group_name_H-M   'P 1'
#
loop_
_entity.id
_entity.type
_entity.pdbx_description
1 polymer ?
#
loop_
_entity_poly.entity_id
_entity_poly.type
_entity_poly.pdbx_seq_one_letter_code
_entity_poly.pdbx_strand_id
1 'polypeptide(L)'
;METLKEIDYSSNQKAVGELFYIFMVISCIGIVIGLVWSIFDFVMPLGKFVLFLALNLGYQIAIVAGFLAALFLLLIFFFGLFKKGAKGVLRFLFRERALEERYRNRIDVKIAAGGLLISIMAIIVGIIFAIVQDIALGSGSSPMAGLFSEFSAGNWVLFGSLSFLALVGLTLFLIFFWKNGNYAIMKIVGILEKE
;
A
#
# COMPACT_ATOMS: atom_id res chain seq x y z
N MET A 1 -23.01 17.93 19.21
CA MET A 1 -21.93 17.81 18.22
C MET A 1 -20.63 18.08 18.97
N GLU A 2 -19.99 17.05 19.51
CA GLU A 2 -18.72 17.21 20.24
C GLU A 2 -17.68 17.80 19.28
N THR A 3 -17.18 18.99 19.62
CA THR A 3 -16.03 19.60 18.98
C THR A 3 -14.85 18.65 19.16
N LEU A 4 -14.53 17.90 18.11
CA LEU A 4 -13.34 17.06 18.03
C LEU A 4 -12.13 17.94 18.35
N LYS A 5 -11.61 17.82 19.57
CA LYS A 5 -10.36 18.44 20.03
C LYS A 5 -9.33 18.18 18.92
N GLU A 6 -8.82 19.24 18.27
CA GLU A 6 -7.79 19.06 17.26
C GLU A 6 -6.58 18.45 17.96
N ILE A 7 -6.34 17.17 17.71
CA ILE A 7 -5.17 16.46 18.20
C ILE A 7 -3.98 17.14 17.52
N ASP A 8 -3.20 17.90 18.29
CA ASP A 8 -2.01 18.55 17.75
C ASP A 8 -0.90 17.50 17.65
N TYR A 9 -0.57 17.14 16.40
CA TYR A 9 0.47 16.16 16.11
C TYR A 9 1.84 16.84 16.11
N SER A 10 2.84 16.17 16.68
CA SER A 10 4.23 16.62 16.63
C SER A 10 4.73 16.70 15.18
N SER A 11 5.71 17.59 14.92
CA SER A 11 6.32 17.78 13.60
C SER A 11 6.79 16.46 12.97
N ASN A 12 7.41 15.58 13.77
CA ASN A 12 7.88 14.27 13.31
C ASN A 12 6.71 13.35 12.91
N GLN A 13 5.58 13.42 13.62
CA GLN A 13 4.40 12.62 13.30
C GLN A 13 3.74 13.10 12.00
N LYS A 14 3.67 14.43 11.81
CA LYS A 14 3.20 15.07 10.58
C LYS A 14 4.04 14.60 9.39
N ALA A 15 5.37 14.67 9.51
CA ALA A 15 6.29 14.20 8.48
C ALA A 15 6.09 12.72 8.11
N VAL A 16 5.91 11.83 9.10
CA VAL A 16 5.65 10.41 8.85
C VAL A 16 4.33 10.20 8.10
N GLY A 17 3.25 10.89 8.50
CA GLY A 17 1.96 10.78 7.83
C GLY A 17 1.98 11.30 6.39
N GLU A 18 2.72 12.38 6.14
CA GLU A 18 2.94 12.92 4.79
C GLU A 18 3.75 11.97 3.91
N LEU A 19 4.80 11.37 4.46
CA LEU A 19 5.66 10.42 3.74
C LEU A 19 4.88 9.15 3.33
N PHE A 20 4.07 8.59 4.23
CA PHE A 20 3.17 7.48 3.89
C PHE A 20 2.14 7.86 2.84
N TYR A 21 1.61 9.08 2.90
CA TYR A 21 0.71 9.58 1.86
C TYR A 21 1.40 9.65 0.50
N ILE A 22 2.62 10.19 0.43
CA ILE A 22 3.40 10.26 -0.81
C ILE A 22 3.64 8.86 -1.38
N PHE A 23 4.02 7.87 -0.56
CA PHE A 23 4.20 6.50 -1.03
C PHE A 23 2.91 5.90 -1.60
N MET A 24 1.77 6.10 -0.94
CA MET A 24 0.48 5.66 -1.48
C MET A 24 0.15 6.34 -2.81
N VAL A 25 0.44 7.63 -2.97
CA VAL A 25 0.23 8.36 -4.23
C VAL A 25 1.10 7.79 -5.33
N ILE A 26 2.39 7.56 -5.08
CA ILE A 26 3.31 6.96 -6.06
C ILE A 26 2.81 5.58 -6.49
N SER A 27 2.38 4.74 -5.53
CA SER A 27 1.79 3.43 -5.85
C SER A 27 0.53 3.56 -6.70
N CYS A 28 -0.38 4.48 -6.37
CA CYS A 28 -1.60 4.70 -7.13
C CYS A 28 -1.32 5.16 -8.57
N ILE A 29 -0.37 6.08 -8.76
CA ILE A 29 0.07 6.51 -10.10
C ILE A 29 0.62 5.29 -10.87
N GLY A 30 1.47 4.49 -10.23
CA GLY A 30 2.01 3.27 -10.82
C GLY A 30 0.92 2.26 -11.21
N ILE A 31 -0.12 2.10 -10.39
CA ILE A 31 -1.28 1.23 -10.70
C ILE A 31 -2.03 1.75 -11.93
N VAL A 32 -2.29 3.06 -12.03
CA VAL A 32 -2.99 3.65 -13.19
C VAL A 32 -2.16 3.45 -14.46
N ILE A 33 -0.86 3.73 -14.41
CA ILE A 33 0.06 3.53 -15.55
C ILE A 33 0.12 2.05 -15.94
N GLY A 34 0.30 1.15 -14.97
CA GLY A 34 0.36 -0.29 -15.18
C GLY A 34 -0.94 -0.82 -15.77
N LEU A 35 -2.10 -0.36 -15.29
CA LEU A 35 -3.42 -0.77 -15.79
C LEU A 35 -3.63 -0.33 -17.23
N VAL A 36 -3.34 0.94 -17.54
CA VAL A 36 -3.43 1.45 -18.92
C VAL A 36 -2.51 0.65 -19.84
N TRP A 37 -1.26 0.43 -19.43
CA TRP A 37 -0.29 -0.34 -20.21
C TRP A 37 -0.74 -1.80 -20.40
N SER A 38 -1.20 -2.48 -19.34
CA SER A 38 -1.72 -3.85 -19.42
C SER A 38 -2.88 -3.97 -20.39
N ILE A 39 -3.81 -3.00 -20.41
CA ILE A 39 -4.90 -2.97 -21.39
C ILE A 39 -4.34 -2.84 -22.80
N PHE A 40 -3.36 -1.96 -23.03
CA PHE A 40 -2.72 -1.84 -24.34
C PHE A 40 -1.98 -3.11 -24.76
N ASP A 41 -1.30 -3.79 -23.83
CA ASP A 41 -0.67 -5.10 -24.10
C ASP A 41 -1.70 -6.17 -24.46
N PHE A 42 -2.88 -6.15 -23.82
CA PHE A 42 -3.96 -7.08 -24.11
C PHE A 42 -4.60 -6.84 -25.48
N VAL A 43 -4.85 -5.57 -25.84
CA VAL A 43 -5.52 -5.21 -27.11
C VAL A 43 -4.55 -5.25 -28.30
N MET A 44 -3.30 -4.87 -28.11
CA MET A 44 -2.25 -4.87 -29.14
C MET A 44 -0.93 -5.42 -28.57
N PRO A 45 -0.74 -6.74 -28.58
CA PRO A 45 0.40 -7.39 -27.92
C PRO A 45 1.74 -7.12 -28.60
N LEU A 46 1.77 -6.83 -29.91
CA LEU A 46 3.00 -6.62 -30.68
C LEU A 46 2.92 -5.38 -31.57
N GLY A 47 4.07 -4.76 -31.84
CA GLY A 47 4.21 -3.71 -32.84
C GLY A 47 3.62 -2.34 -32.46
N LYS A 48 3.07 -2.17 -31.25
CA LYS A 48 2.50 -0.87 -30.79
C LYS A 48 3.47 0.32 -30.90
N PHE A 49 4.75 0.10 -30.63
CA PHE A 49 5.77 1.15 -30.77
C PHE A 49 6.07 1.45 -32.24
N VAL A 50 6.05 0.42 -33.10
CA VAL A 50 6.23 0.57 -34.55
C VAL A 50 5.04 1.32 -35.16
N LEU A 51 3.81 0.98 -34.75
CA LEU A 51 2.59 1.69 -35.12
C LEU A 51 2.61 3.15 -34.66
N PHE A 52 3.07 3.40 -33.43
CA PHE A 52 3.26 4.76 -32.93
C PHE A 52 4.26 5.56 -33.78
N LEU A 53 5.41 4.97 -34.12
CA LEU A 53 6.41 5.60 -34.96
C LEU A 53 5.95 5.80 -36.41
N ALA A 54 5.03 4.96 -36.89
CA ALA A 54 4.43 5.09 -38.22
C ALA A 54 3.35 6.18 -38.31
N LEU A 55 2.86 6.69 -37.18
CA LEU A 55 1.93 7.83 -37.17
C LEU A 55 2.62 9.12 -37.61
N ASN A 56 1.83 10.05 -38.15
CA ASN A 56 2.29 11.41 -38.40
C ASN A 56 2.79 12.05 -37.08
N LEU A 57 3.85 12.84 -37.16
CA LEU A 57 4.44 13.58 -36.04
C LEU A 57 3.40 14.36 -35.21
N GLY A 58 2.38 14.93 -35.85
CA GLY A 58 1.27 15.59 -35.15
C GLY A 58 0.49 14.66 -34.20
N TYR A 59 0.19 13.43 -34.64
CA TYR A 59 -0.47 12.42 -33.80
C TYR A 59 0.44 11.91 -32.69
N GLN A 60 1.74 11.74 -32.97
CA GLN A 60 2.71 11.35 -31.94
C GLN A 60 2.77 12.38 -30.81
N ILE A 61 2.88 13.66 -31.16
CA ILE A 61 2.86 14.76 -30.18
C ILE A 61 1.53 14.77 -29.41
N ALA A 62 0.39 14.63 -30.10
CA ALA A 62 -0.92 14.66 -29.45
C ALA A 62 -1.08 13.53 -28.42
N ILE A 63 -0.62 12.32 -28.72
CA ILE A 63 -0.66 11.17 -27.80
C ILE A 63 0.22 11.44 -26.57
N VAL A 64 1.47 11.87 -26.78
CA VAL A 64 2.42 12.14 -25.68
C VAL A 64 1.91 13.30 -24.81
N ALA A 65 1.46 14.39 -25.43
CA ALA A 65 0.89 15.54 -24.73
C ALA A 65 -0.38 15.17 -23.95
N GLY A 66 -1.25 14.35 -24.53
CA GLY A 66 -2.45 13.84 -23.86
C GLY A 66 -2.11 13.01 -22.62
N PHE A 67 -1.10 12.12 -22.72
CA PHE A 67 -0.64 11.34 -21.57
C PHE A 67 -0.03 12.22 -20.47
N LEU A 68 0.80 13.20 -20.85
CA LEU A 68 1.36 14.19 -19.91
C LEU A 68 0.26 15.02 -19.23
N ALA A 69 -0.75 15.46 -19.99
CA ALA A 69 -1.87 16.22 -19.46
C ALA A 69 -2.69 15.39 -18.46
N ALA A 70 -2.96 14.12 -18.77
CA ALA A 70 -3.65 13.21 -17.85
C ALA A 70 -2.84 12.97 -16.57
N LEU A 71 -1.52 12.77 -16.68
CA LEU A 71 -0.63 12.60 -15.53
C LEU A 71 -0.56 13.88 -14.67
N PHE A 72 -0.52 15.05 -15.31
CA PHE A 72 -0.54 16.34 -14.61
C PHE A 72 -1.86 16.56 -13.86
N LEU A 73 -3.00 16.25 -14.49
CA LEU A 73 -4.31 16.29 -13.85
C LEU A 73 -4.37 15.34 -12.64
N LEU A 74 -3.84 14.13 -12.79
CA LEU A 74 -3.77 13.15 -11.72
C LEU A 74 -2.92 13.66 -10.53
N LEU A 75 -1.79 14.30 -10.80
CA LEU A 75 -0.96 14.92 -9.77
C LEU A 75 -1.69 16.06 -9.04
N ILE A 76 -2.38 16.94 -9.77
CA ILE A 76 -3.19 18.02 -9.16
C ILE A 76 -4.29 17.42 -8.29
N PHE A 77 -4.95 16.37 -8.76
CA PHE A 77 -5.99 15.67 -7.99
C PHE A 77 -5.44 15.14 -6.67
N PHE A 78 -4.29 14.44 -6.68
CA PHE A 78 -3.65 13.99 -5.45
C PHE A 78 -3.16 15.14 -4.57
N PHE A 79 -2.60 16.21 -5.15
CA PHE A 79 -2.17 17.38 -4.39
C PHE A 79 -3.35 18.08 -3.68
N GLY A 80 -4.50 18.16 -4.35
CA GLY A 80 -5.75 18.64 -3.75
C GLY A 80 -6.24 17.76 -2.60
N LEU A 81 -6.02 16.45 -2.70
CA LEU A 81 -6.34 15.48 -1.65
C LEU A 81 -5.30 15.44 -0.53
N PHE A 82 -4.07 15.94 -0.73
CA PHE A 82 -2.95 15.84 0.22
C PHE A 82 -3.33 16.23 1.64
N LYS A 83 -3.94 17.42 1.81
CA LYS A 83 -4.32 17.93 3.15
C LYS A 83 -5.30 17.00 3.88
N LYS A 84 -6.27 16.43 3.16
CA LYS A 84 -7.28 15.53 3.73
C LYS A 84 -6.71 14.12 3.92
N GLY A 85 -5.94 13.64 2.94
CA GLY A 85 -5.32 12.32 2.91
C GLY A 85 -4.28 12.17 4.01
N ALA A 86 -3.31 13.08 4.11
CA ALA A 86 -2.28 13.06 5.16
C ALA A 86 -2.90 13.17 6.56
N LYS A 87 -3.90 14.06 6.76
CA LYS A 87 -4.65 14.13 8.03
C LYS A 87 -5.42 12.84 8.32
N GLY A 88 -5.92 12.16 7.29
CA GLY A 88 -6.55 10.84 7.38
C GLY A 88 -5.57 9.76 7.85
N VAL A 89 -4.37 9.69 7.25
CA VAL A 89 -3.29 8.77 7.64
C VAL A 89 -2.85 9.04 9.07
N LEU A 90 -2.62 10.30 9.44
CA LEU A 90 -2.29 10.72 10.79
C LEU A 90 -3.33 10.27 11.81
N ARG A 91 -4.61 10.53 11.53
CA ARG A 91 -5.72 10.07 12.38
C ARG A 91 -5.76 8.55 12.46
N PHE A 92 -5.53 7.84 11.37
CA PHE A 92 -5.50 6.38 11.41
C PHE A 92 -4.36 5.88 12.31
N LEU A 93 -3.14 6.40 12.13
CA LEU A 93 -1.93 5.93 12.79
C LEU A 93 -1.85 6.32 14.29
N PHE A 94 -2.34 7.52 14.63
CA PHE A 94 -2.15 8.13 15.96
C PHE A 94 -3.44 8.35 16.74
N ARG A 95 -4.61 7.90 16.25
CA ARG A 95 -5.83 7.93 17.07
C ARG A 95 -5.68 6.92 18.20
N GLU A 96 -5.31 7.43 19.37
CA GLU A 96 -5.33 6.68 20.61
C GLU A 96 -6.76 6.23 20.88
N ARG A 97 -6.99 4.91 20.86
CA ARG A 97 -8.21 4.37 21.49
C ARG A 97 -7.96 4.38 22.99
N ALA A 98 -8.83 5.06 23.73
CA ALA A 98 -8.78 5.08 25.19
C ALA A 98 -8.78 3.64 25.72
N LEU A 99 -7.66 3.23 26.30
CA LEU A 99 -7.54 2.01 27.07
C LEU A 99 -8.25 2.25 28.40
N GLU A 100 -9.16 1.36 28.79
CA GLU A 100 -9.66 1.36 30.17
C GLU A 100 -8.46 1.27 31.12
N GLU A 101 -8.36 2.22 32.06
CA GLU A 101 -7.23 2.34 33.00
C GLU A 101 -6.97 1.05 33.79
N ARG A 102 -7.99 0.20 33.91
CA ARG A 102 -7.98 -1.08 34.63
C ARG A 102 -6.94 -2.09 34.12
N TYR A 103 -6.48 -1.99 32.87
CA TYR A 103 -5.58 -2.97 32.25
C TYR A 103 -4.24 -2.41 31.76
N ARG A 104 -3.97 -1.12 31.99
CA ARG A 104 -2.78 -0.38 31.51
C ARG A 104 -1.42 -0.99 31.93
N ASN A 105 -1.40 -1.77 33.02
CA ASN A 105 -0.18 -2.28 33.66
C ASN A 105 0.10 -3.79 33.51
N ARG A 106 -0.72 -4.59 32.82
CA ARG A 106 -0.39 -6.03 32.62
C ARG A 106 0.64 -6.19 31.49
N ILE A 107 1.89 -6.45 31.87
CA ILE A 107 3.02 -6.66 30.94
C ILE A 107 2.84 -7.94 30.14
N ASP A 108 2.28 -9.00 30.74
CA ASP A 108 2.09 -10.30 30.10
C ASP A 108 1.23 -10.23 28.84
N VAL A 109 0.17 -9.42 28.88
CA VAL A 109 -0.73 -9.20 27.73
C VAL A 109 -0.01 -8.47 26.61
N LYS A 110 0.90 -7.53 26.94
CA LYS A 110 1.72 -6.83 25.94
C LYS A 110 2.72 -7.77 25.28
N ILE A 111 3.28 -8.72 26.03
CA ILE A 111 4.20 -9.74 25.50
C ILE A 111 3.46 -10.70 24.56
N ALA A 112 2.29 -11.21 24.98
CA ALA A 112 1.47 -12.09 24.14
C ALA A 112 1.04 -11.38 22.83
N ALA A 113 0.66 -10.11 22.92
CA ALA A 113 0.33 -9.28 21.77
C ALA A 113 1.51 -9.06 20.82
N GLY A 114 2.68 -8.74 21.37
CA GLY A 114 3.91 -8.61 20.61
C GLY A 114 4.31 -9.92 19.91
N GLY A 115 4.18 -11.05 20.60
CA GLY A 115 4.47 -12.38 20.05
C GLY A 115 3.56 -12.75 18.88
N LEU A 116 2.26 -12.51 18.99
CA LEU A 116 1.30 -12.73 17.90
C LEU A 116 1.64 -11.85 16.68
N LEU A 117 1.98 -10.58 16.91
CA LEU A 117 2.40 -9.65 15.87
C LEU A 117 3.63 -10.12 15.11
N ILE A 118 4.67 -10.55 15.85
CA ILE A 118 5.92 -11.04 15.26
C ILE A 118 5.66 -12.32 14.45
N SER A 119 4.79 -13.20 14.93
CA SER A 119 4.39 -14.41 14.19
C SER A 119 3.71 -14.07 12.86
N ILE A 120 2.74 -13.15 12.87
CA ILE A 120 2.08 -12.68 11.64
C ILE A 120 3.10 -12.03 10.69
N MET A 121 4.05 -11.24 11.21
CA MET A 121 5.12 -10.67 10.40
C MET A 121 5.99 -11.74 9.74
N ALA A 122 6.39 -12.77 10.48
CA ALA A 122 7.20 -13.85 9.95
C ALA A 122 6.47 -14.61 8.82
N ILE A 123 5.15 -14.83 8.95
CA ILE A 123 4.33 -15.42 7.90
C ILE A 123 4.33 -14.55 6.64
N ILE A 124 4.08 -13.24 6.79
CA ILE A 124 3.99 -12.33 5.65
C ILE A 124 5.33 -12.19 4.94
N VAL A 125 6.43 -12.01 5.69
CA VAL A 125 7.78 -11.94 5.13
C VAL A 125 8.15 -13.27 4.47
N GLY A 126 7.79 -14.41 5.07
CA GLY A 126 8.00 -15.73 4.48
C GLY A 126 7.27 -15.90 3.15
N ILE A 127 6.03 -15.43 3.03
CA ILE A 127 5.27 -15.44 1.78
C ILE A 127 5.94 -14.56 0.72
N ILE A 128 6.35 -13.33 1.08
CA ILE A 128 7.04 -12.43 0.15
C ILE A 128 8.35 -13.06 -0.34
N PHE A 129 9.13 -13.67 0.56
CA PHE A 129 10.37 -14.34 0.21
C PHE A 129 10.13 -15.53 -0.71
N ALA A 130 9.10 -16.34 -0.44
CA ALA A 130 8.71 -17.46 -1.30
C ALA A 130 8.34 -16.99 -2.72
N ILE A 131 7.56 -15.90 -2.84
CA ILE A 131 7.20 -15.32 -4.14
C ILE A 131 8.46 -14.82 -4.89
N VAL A 132 9.36 -14.10 -4.22
CA VAL A 132 10.59 -13.60 -4.83
C VAL A 132 11.48 -14.76 -5.27
N GLN A 133 11.58 -15.81 -4.47
CA GLN A 133 12.35 -17.00 -4.80
C GLN A 133 11.78 -17.74 -6.00
N ASP A 134 10.45 -17.89 -6.09
CA ASP A 134 9.76 -18.50 -7.23
C ASP A 134 9.98 -17.71 -8.53
N ILE A 135 9.97 -16.36 -8.45
CA ILE A 135 10.24 -15.49 -9.60
C ILE A 135 11.73 -15.54 -10.00
N ALA A 136 12.65 -15.49 -9.04
CA ALA A 136 14.08 -15.34 -9.30
C ALA A 136 14.77 -16.65 -9.70
N LEU A 137 14.36 -17.79 -9.12
CA LEU A 137 15.00 -19.08 -9.40
C LEU A 137 14.37 -19.83 -10.57
N GLY A 138 13.20 -19.39 -11.07
CA GLY A 138 12.58 -19.94 -12.28
C GLY A 138 12.42 -21.45 -12.26
N SER A 139 12.36 -22.06 -11.07
CA SER A 139 12.39 -23.52 -10.93
C SER A 139 11.10 -24.08 -11.53
N GLY A 140 11.24 -24.79 -12.65
CA GLY A 140 10.18 -25.23 -13.57
C GLY A 140 9.11 -26.17 -13.02
N SER A 141 8.92 -26.22 -11.70
CA SER A 141 7.89 -26.99 -11.01
C SER A 141 6.99 -26.14 -10.10
N SER A 142 7.22 -24.83 -9.95
CA SER A 142 6.28 -23.98 -9.18
C SER A 142 5.07 -23.59 -10.04
N PRO A 143 3.83 -23.84 -9.57
CA PRO A 143 2.61 -23.38 -10.23
C PRO A 143 2.56 -21.86 -10.45
N MET A 144 3.28 -21.09 -9.63
CA MET A 144 3.36 -19.63 -9.75
C MET A 144 4.32 -19.17 -10.84
N ALA A 145 5.40 -19.92 -11.10
CA ALA A 145 6.37 -19.56 -12.14
C ALA A 145 5.72 -19.52 -13.53
N GLY A 146 4.78 -20.43 -13.82
CA GLY A 146 4.01 -20.43 -15.07
C GLY A 146 3.09 -19.21 -15.22
N LEU A 147 2.50 -18.71 -14.12
CA LEU A 147 1.69 -17.50 -14.16
C LEU A 147 2.54 -16.24 -14.44
N PHE A 148 3.72 -16.14 -13.82
CA PHE A 148 4.61 -14.98 -14.01
C PHE A 148 5.36 -14.99 -15.35
N SER A 149 5.54 -16.16 -15.99
CA SER A 149 6.19 -16.25 -17.31
C SER A 149 5.36 -15.65 -18.45
N GLU A 150 4.04 -15.56 -18.28
CA GLU A 150 3.14 -14.97 -19.28
C GLU A 150 2.90 -13.47 -19.05
N PHE A 151 3.56 -12.86 -18.06
CA PHE A 151 3.33 -11.46 -17.75
C PHE A 151 3.94 -10.54 -18.81
N SER A 152 3.09 -9.72 -19.42
CA SER A 152 3.53 -8.60 -20.25
C SER A 152 4.22 -7.52 -19.42
N ALA A 153 4.90 -6.58 -20.08
CA ALA A 153 5.54 -5.46 -19.41
C ALA A 153 4.55 -4.62 -18.57
N GLY A 154 3.33 -4.40 -19.06
CA GLY A 154 2.27 -3.73 -18.30
C GLY A 154 1.90 -4.48 -17.02
N ASN A 155 1.79 -5.82 -17.09
CA ASN A 155 1.46 -6.66 -15.94
C ASN A 155 2.54 -6.59 -14.85
N TRP A 156 3.82 -6.53 -15.24
CA TRP A 156 4.92 -6.33 -14.30
C TRP A 156 4.85 -4.98 -13.58
N VAL A 157 4.56 -3.90 -14.31
CA VAL A 157 4.41 -2.56 -13.72
C VAL A 157 3.22 -2.53 -12.76
N LEU A 158 2.09 -3.14 -13.13
CA LEU A 158 0.90 -3.23 -12.29
C LEU A 158 1.18 -4.04 -11.03
N PHE A 159 1.77 -5.23 -11.18
CA PHE A 159 2.11 -6.11 -10.06
C PHE A 159 3.08 -5.45 -9.08
N GLY A 160 4.13 -4.79 -9.59
CA GLY A 160 5.10 -4.07 -8.76
C GLY A 160 4.44 -2.92 -7.99
N SER A 161 3.58 -2.14 -8.65
CA SER A 161 2.88 -1.00 -8.03
C SER A 161 1.87 -1.45 -6.96
N LEU A 162 1.15 -2.55 -7.23
CA LEU A 162 0.21 -3.15 -6.29
C LEU A 162 0.94 -3.76 -5.08
N SER A 163 2.06 -4.45 -5.33
CA SER A 163 2.90 -5.02 -4.27
C SER A 163 3.50 -3.92 -3.38
N PHE A 164 3.94 -2.81 -3.99
CA PHE A 164 4.43 -1.66 -3.24
C PHE A 164 3.32 -1.02 -2.41
N LEU A 165 2.10 -0.87 -2.96
CA LEU A 165 0.94 -0.42 -2.19
C LEU A 165 0.63 -1.35 -1.01
N ALA A 166 0.68 -2.66 -1.23
CA ALA A 166 0.44 -3.66 -0.20
C ALA A 166 1.48 -3.57 0.92
N LEU A 167 2.76 -3.36 0.61
CA LEU A 167 3.83 -3.13 1.59
C LEU A 167 3.61 -1.84 2.40
N VAL A 168 3.20 -0.76 1.75
CA VAL A 168 2.86 0.49 2.43
C VAL A 168 1.64 0.30 3.36
N GLY A 169 0.61 -0.41 2.89
CA GLY A 169 -0.55 -0.75 3.69
C GLY A 169 -0.20 -1.65 4.88
N LEU A 170 0.67 -2.62 4.68
CA LEU A 170 1.17 -3.52 5.71
C LEU A 170 1.92 -2.76 6.80
N THR A 171 2.87 -1.91 6.41
CA THR A 171 3.66 -1.10 7.36
C THR A 171 2.76 -0.16 8.16
N LEU A 172 1.78 0.48 7.53
CA LEU A 172 0.75 1.27 8.22
C LEU A 172 -0.07 0.43 9.20
N PHE A 173 -0.53 -0.75 8.78
CA PHE A 173 -1.29 -1.68 9.61
C PHE A 173 -0.46 -2.14 10.82
N LEU A 174 0.83 -2.41 10.65
CA LEU A 174 1.74 -2.80 11.71
C LEU A 174 1.92 -1.68 12.74
N ILE A 175 2.16 -0.45 12.31
CA ILE A 175 2.29 0.68 13.24
C ILE A 175 0.97 0.90 13.99
N PHE A 176 -0.15 0.81 13.28
CA PHE A 176 -1.47 0.90 13.88
C PHE A 176 -1.69 -0.20 14.94
N PHE A 177 -1.37 -1.45 14.61
CA PHE A 177 -1.56 -2.59 15.52
C PHE A 177 -0.52 -2.58 16.66
N TRP A 178 0.69 -2.06 16.45
CA TRP A 178 1.65 -1.90 17.54
C TRP A 178 1.15 -0.90 18.59
N LYS A 179 0.53 0.20 18.14
CA LYS A 179 -0.03 1.22 19.03
C LYS A 179 -1.36 0.80 19.66
N ASN A 180 -2.24 0.18 18.89
CA ASN A 180 -3.62 -0.11 19.29
C ASN A 180 -3.92 -1.60 19.56
N GLY A 181 -3.05 -2.52 19.17
CA GLY A 181 -3.27 -3.98 19.25
C GLY A 181 -3.34 -4.50 20.68
N ASN A 182 -2.69 -3.79 21.62
CA ASN A 182 -2.88 -4.00 23.05
C ASN A 182 -4.37 -4.00 23.43
N TYR A 183 -5.18 -3.07 22.90
CA TYR A 183 -6.62 -2.98 23.18
C TYR A 183 -7.40 -4.18 22.63
N ALA A 184 -7.09 -4.62 21.40
CA ALA A 184 -7.80 -5.72 20.76
C ALA A 184 -7.63 -7.04 21.53
N ILE A 185 -6.41 -7.30 22.00
CA ILE A 185 -6.08 -8.52 22.74
C ILE A 185 -6.61 -8.45 24.17
N MET A 186 -6.55 -7.28 24.81
CA MET A 186 -7.19 -7.06 26.11
C MET A 186 -8.71 -7.28 26.06
N LYS A 187 -9.37 -6.92 24.95
CA LYS A 187 -10.80 -7.19 24.78
C LYS A 187 -11.10 -8.68 24.67
N ILE A 188 -10.26 -9.44 23.97
CA ILE A 188 -10.42 -10.89 23.84
C ILE A 188 -10.18 -11.59 25.18
N VAL A 189 -9.08 -11.25 25.87
CA VAL A 189 -8.74 -11.82 27.19
C VAL A 189 -9.76 -11.42 28.25
N GLY A 190 -10.23 -10.17 28.26
CA GLY A 190 -11.25 -9.71 29.22
C GLY A 190 -12.65 -10.29 28.98
N ILE A 191 -12.95 -10.80 27.77
CA ILE A 191 -14.14 -11.61 27.51
C ILE A 191 -13.95 -13.02 28.08
N LEU A 192 -12.77 -13.61 27.88
CA LEU A 192 -12.42 -14.94 28.39
C LEU A 192 -12.30 -15.02 29.92
N GLU A 193 -11.89 -13.95 30.61
CA GLU A 193 -11.86 -13.89 32.08
C GLU A 193 -13.25 -13.69 32.71
N LYS A 194 -14.28 -13.35 31.92
CA LYS A 194 -15.66 -13.16 32.40
C LYS A 194 -16.53 -14.41 32.29
N GLU A 195 -16.04 -15.45 31.61
CA GLU A 195 -16.58 -16.81 31.64
C GLU A 195 -15.86 -17.63 32.72
#